data_AF-A0A8H8JQB8-F1
#
_entry.id   AF-A0A8H8JQB8-F1
#
_cell.length_a   1.000
_cell.length_b   1.000
_cell.length_c   1.000
_cell.angle_alpha   90.00
_cell.angle_beta   90.00
_cell.angle_gamma   90.00
#
_symmetry.space_group_name_H-M   'P 1'
#
loop_
_entity.id
_entity.type
_entity.pdbx_description
1 polymer ?
#
loop_
_entity_poly.entity_id
_entity_poly.type
_entity_poly.pdbx_seq_one_letter_code
_entity_poly.pdbx_strand_id
1 'polypeptide(L)'
;MNSEDLQKLSRDFEAESELRDTIRKEVLELDRKSRSASGIMNKIHSTKDVKPLVEESSVIVESCREELEKLASVLPPNQFWRWKDMWTRSLTSILFVAALNEYLSTERLITLPECERRLQVQPEWKGKLQIAPEDYLHAIIALVNELPSILSRSVTSMPQSEYPSSSETCSAGSHWYDSNYAQPQER
;
A
#
# COMPACT_ATOMS: atom_id res chain seq x y z
N MET A 1 17.91 -1.05 -43.97
CA MET A 1 16.71 -1.56 -43.29
C MET A 1 15.80 -2.06 -44.39
N ASN A 2 15.57 -3.36 -44.48
CA ASN A 2 14.84 -3.96 -45.58
C ASN A 2 13.34 -4.02 -45.26
N SER A 3 12.49 -4.17 -46.29
CA SER A 3 11.02 -4.17 -46.14
C SER A 3 10.52 -5.21 -45.12
N GLU A 4 11.18 -6.36 -45.06
CA GLU A 4 10.88 -7.44 -44.10
C GLU A 4 11.14 -7.03 -42.64
N ASP A 5 12.18 -6.24 -42.37
CA ASP A 5 12.49 -5.74 -41.03
C ASP A 5 11.40 -4.79 -40.53
N LEU A 6 10.91 -3.92 -41.42
CA LEU A 6 9.80 -2.99 -41.12
C LEU A 6 8.50 -3.75 -40.85
N GLN A 7 8.20 -4.80 -41.62
CA GLN A 7 7.02 -5.64 -41.40
C GLN A 7 7.09 -6.44 -40.10
N LYS A 8 8.28 -6.93 -39.72
CA LYS A 8 8.48 -7.55 -38.42
C LYS A 8 8.26 -6.55 -37.29
N LEU A 9 8.83 -5.35 -37.38
CA LEU A 9 8.68 -4.32 -36.36
C LEU A 9 7.21 -3.88 -36.20
N SER A 10 6.45 -3.74 -37.29
CA SER A 10 5.02 -3.45 -37.23
C SER A 10 4.25 -4.49 -36.42
N ARG A 11 4.48 -5.78 -36.71
CA ARG A 11 3.84 -6.89 -35.98
C ARG A 11 4.21 -6.90 -34.50
N ASP A 12 5.49 -6.66 -34.19
CA ASP A 12 5.96 -6.60 -32.81
C ASP A 12 5.27 -5.45 -32.04
N PHE A 13 5.09 -4.28 -32.67
CA PHE A 13 4.36 -3.16 -32.07
C PHE A 13 2.86 -3.38 -31.94
N GLU A 14 2.23 -4.04 -32.90
CA GLU A 14 0.82 -4.43 -32.83
C GLU A 14 0.59 -5.38 -31.65
N ALA A 15 1.38 -6.45 -31.54
CA ALA A 15 1.32 -7.40 -30.43
C ALA A 15 1.57 -6.73 -29.07
N GLU A 16 2.55 -5.80 -29.01
CA GLU A 16 2.80 -5.02 -27.80
C GLU A 16 1.59 -4.13 -27.44
N SER A 17 0.96 -3.51 -28.42
CA SER A 17 -0.23 -2.67 -28.20
C SER A 17 -1.40 -3.49 -27.67
N GLU A 18 -1.66 -4.65 -28.26
CA GLU A 18 -2.71 -5.58 -27.80
C GLU A 18 -2.47 -6.06 -26.37
N LEU A 19 -1.22 -6.42 -26.04
CA LEU A 19 -0.84 -6.81 -24.69
C LEU A 19 -1.07 -5.66 -23.70
N ARG A 20 -0.65 -4.45 -24.04
CA ARG A 20 -0.87 -3.25 -23.22
C ARG A 20 -2.35 -3.00 -22.96
N ASP A 21 -3.20 -3.15 -23.96
CA ASP A 21 -4.65 -2.98 -23.78
C ASP A 21 -5.27 -4.09 -22.93
N THR A 22 -4.75 -5.31 -23.02
CA THR A 22 -5.16 -6.42 -22.16
C THR A 22 -4.77 -6.15 -20.70
N ILE A 23 -3.52 -5.73 -20.44
CA ILE A 23 -3.06 -5.37 -19.10
C ILE A 23 -3.92 -4.25 -18.49
N ARG A 24 -4.25 -3.20 -19.27
CA ARG A 24 -5.14 -2.13 -18.80
C ARG A 24 -6.52 -2.63 -18.36
N LYS A 25 -7.07 -3.62 -19.07
CA LYS A 25 -8.36 -4.21 -18.72
C LYS A 25 -8.30 -4.98 -17.40
N GLU A 26 -7.23 -5.74 -17.16
CA GLU A 26 -7.06 -6.45 -15.89
C GLU A 26 -6.79 -5.49 -14.71
N VAL A 27 -6.07 -4.40 -14.94
CA VAL A 27 -5.77 -3.40 -13.90
C VAL A 27 -7.01 -2.60 -13.46
N LEU A 28 -8.03 -2.46 -14.31
CA LEU A 28 -9.25 -1.69 -13.99
C LEU A 28 -9.97 -2.15 -12.72
N GLU A 29 -10.04 -3.46 -12.49
CA GLU A 29 -10.64 -4.00 -11.25
C GLU A 29 -9.74 -3.76 -10.04
N LEU A 30 -8.42 -3.90 -10.21
CA LEU A 30 -7.46 -3.57 -9.16
C LEU A 30 -7.57 -2.08 -8.75
N ASP A 31 -7.74 -1.17 -9.71
CA ASP A 31 -7.95 0.26 -9.49
C ASP A 31 -9.27 0.54 -8.74
N ARG A 32 -10.33 -0.23 -9.04
CA ARG A 32 -11.61 -0.12 -8.32
C ARG A 32 -11.44 -0.55 -6.87
N LYS A 33 -10.79 -1.69 -6.62
CA LYS A 33 -10.53 -2.21 -5.27
C LYS A 33 -9.63 -1.27 -4.47
N SER A 34 -8.54 -0.78 -5.07
CA SER A 34 -7.63 0.21 -4.46
C SER A 34 -8.37 1.48 -4.01
N ARG A 35 -9.22 2.04 -4.88
CA ARG A 35 -10.03 3.24 -4.54
C ARG A 35 -11.05 2.96 -3.44
N SER A 36 -11.70 1.79 -3.47
CA SER A 36 -12.66 1.39 -2.44
C SER A 36 -11.99 1.24 -1.07
N ALA A 37 -10.87 0.50 -1.01
CA ALA A 37 -10.08 0.30 0.20
C ALA A 37 -9.58 1.63 0.79
N SER A 38 -9.02 2.51 -0.05
CA SER A 38 -8.59 3.85 0.38
C SER A 38 -9.76 4.70 0.86
N GLY A 39 -10.92 4.62 0.19
CA GLY A 39 -12.13 5.34 0.57
C GLY A 39 -12.68 4.90 1.94
N ILE A 40 -12.58 3.62 2.27
CA ILE A 40 -12.92 3.11 3.62
C ILE A 40 -11.94 3.67 4.64
N MET A 41 -10.64 3.59 4.38
CA MET A 41 -9.63 4.06 5.34
C MET A 41 -9.67 5.57 5.55
N ASN A 42 -10.06 6.37 4.56
CA ASN A 42 -10.27 7.81 4.75
C ASN A 42 -11.34 8.14 5.80
N LYS A 43 -12.26 7.21 6.11
CA LYS A 43 -13.26 7.40 7.19
C LYS A 43 -12.62 7.39 8.58
N ILE A 44 -11.37 6.93 8.72
CA ILE A 44 -10.66 6.88 10.00
C ILE A 44 -10.57 8.24 10.69
N HIS A 45 -10.51 9.33 9.92
CA HIS A 45 -10.44 10.68 10.46
C HIS A 45 -11.75 11.19 11.07
N SER A 46 -12.85 10.45 10.88
CA SER A 46 -14.20 10.83 11.28
C SER A 46 -14.84 9.87 12.28
N THR A 47 -14.18 8.76 12.64
CA THR A 47 -14.68 7.75 13.58
C THR A 47 -13.73 7.55 14.75
N LYS A 48 -14.29 7.19 15.91
CA LYS A 48 -13.51 6.70 17.06
C LYS A 48 -13.34 5.18 17.05
N ASP A 49 -14.24 4.48 16.36
CA ASP A 49 -14.17 3.03 16.22
C ASP A 49 -13.55 2.66 14.86
N VAL A 50 -12.32 2.17 14.91
CA VAL A 50 -11.50 1.82 13.75
C VAL A 50 -11.59 0.34 13.37
N LYS A 51 -12.02 -0.53 14.30
CA LYS A 51 -12.13 -1.98 14.07
C LYS A 51 -12.99 -2.34 12.86
N PRO A 52 -14.22 -1.81 12.69
CA PRO A 52 -15.04 -2.17 11.53
C PRO A 52 -14.43 -1.70 10.21
N LEU A 53 -13.68 -0.59 10.21
CA LEU A 53 -12.99 -0.10 9.02
C LEU A 53 -11.82 -1.02 8.62
N VAL A 54 -11.07 -1.50 9.61
CA VAL A 54 -9.96 -2.44 9.40
C VAL A 54 -10.48 -3.78 8.88
N GLU A 55 -11.60 -4.28 9.42
CA GLU A 55 -12.24 -5.50 8.94
C GLU A 55 -12.73 -5.36 7.49
N GLU A 56 -13.48 -4.29 7.19
CA GLU A 56 -14.04 -4.03 5.85
C GLU A 56 -12.93 -3.87 4.80
N SER A 57 -11.90 -3.07 5.10
CA SER A 57 -10.78 -2.84 4.18
C SER A 57 -9.88 -4.07 4.03
N SER A 58 -9.72 -4.88 5.08
CA SER A 58 -8.95 -6.13 5.04
C SER A 58 -9.56 -7.14 4.06
N VAL A 59 -10.89 -7.26 4.04
CA VAL A 59 -11.59 -8.11 3.06
C VAL A 59 -11.27 -7.68 1.63
N ILE A 60 -11.24 -6.37 1.37
CA ILE A 60 -10.90 -5.86 0.03
C ILE A 60 -9.44 -6.17 -0.32
N VAL A 61 -8.50 -5.91 0.60
CA VAL A 61 -7.07 -6.22 0.40
C VAL A 61 -6.88 -7.70 0.07
N GLU A 62 -7.51 -8.60 0.82
CA GLU A 62 -7.43 -10.05 0.58
C GLU A 62 -8.06 -10.46 -0.76
N SER A 63 -9.14 -9.80 -1.16
CA SER A 63 -9.77 -10.05 -2.45
C SER A 63 -8.90 -9.63 -3.64
N CYS A 64 -7.92 -8.73 -3.46
CA CYS A 64 -7.03 -8.27 -4.54
C CYS A 64 -6.16 -9.38 -5.12
N ARG A 65 -6.03 -10.52 -4.43
CA ARG A 65 -5.30 -11.70 -4.93
C ARG A 65 -5.81 -12.16 -6.30
N GLU A 66 -7.13 -12.07 -6.52
CA GLU A 66 -7.78 -12.58 -7.74
C GLU A 66 -7.40 -11.71 -8.94
N GLU A 67 -7.30 -10.40 -8.75
CA GLU A 67 -6.85 -9.47 -9.79
C GLU A 67 -5.35 -9.60 -10.05
N LEU A 68 -4.54 -9.79 -9.00
CA LEU A 68 -3.10 -10.01 -9.16
C LEU A 68 -2.80 -11.32 -9.90
N GLU A 69 -3.57 -12.38 -9.64
CA GLU A 69 -3.45 -13.66 -10.35
C GLU A 69 -3.83 -13.53 -11.84
N LYS A 70 -4.96 -12.86 -12.14
CA LYS A 70 -5.35 -12.55 -13.53
C LYS A 70 -4.28 -11.75 -14.24
N LEU A 71 -3.76 -10.71 -13.59
CA LEU A 71 -2.69 -9.88 -14.12
C LEU A 71 -1.40 -10.68 -14.37
N ALA A 72 -1.00 -11.53 -13.42
CA ALA A 72 0.18 -12.41 -13.56
C ALA A 72 0.04 -13.42 -14.70
N SER A 73 -1.18 -13.86 -15.03
CA SER A 73 -1.44 -14.81 -16.12
C SER A 73 -1.20 -14.21 -17.52
N VAL A 74 -1.46 -12.91 -17.68
CA VAL A 74 -1.28 -12.17 -18.94
C VAL A 74 0.16 -11.71 -19.14
N LEU A 75 0.91 -11.53 -18.05
CA LEU A 75 2.25 -10.94 -18.11
C LEU A 75 3.30 -11.90 -18.68
N PRO A 76 4.08 -11.46 -19.70
CA PRO A 76 5.19 -12.25 -20.22
C PRO A 76 6.32 -12.37 -19.17
N PRO A 77 7.03 -13.51 -19.14
CA PRO A 77 8.13 -13.72 -18.21
C PRO A 77 9.27 -12.72 -18.45
N ASN A 78 9.93 -12.32 -17.37
CA ASN A 78 11.09 -11.40 -17.37
C ASN A 78 10.81 -10.00 -17.93
N GLN A 79 9.56 -9.57 -17.99
CA GLN A 79 9.16 -8.23 -18.43
C GLN A 79 8.51 -7.39 -17.33
N PHE A 80 8.65 -7.77 -16.06
CA PHE A 80 8.11 -7.04 -14.93
C PHE A 80 8.34 -5.52 -15.04
N TRP A 81 9.59 -5.08 -15.14
CA TRP A 81 9.95 -3.66 -15.18
C TRP A 81 9.41 -2.90 -16.39
N ARG A 82 9.09 -3.59 -17.49
CA ARG A 82 8.51 -2.97 -18.69
C ARG A 82 7.07 -2.51 -18.44
N TRP A 83 6.32 -3.31 -17.66
CA TRP A 83 4.88 -3.15 -17.51
C TRP A 83 4.47 -2.65 -16.12
N LYS A 84 5.37 -2.72 -15.14
CA LYS A 84 5.16 -2.39 -13.72
C LYS A 84 4.37 -1.11 -13.47
N ASP A 85 4.69 -0.03 -14.20
CA ASP A 85 4.09 1.28 -13.97
C ASP A 85 2.57 1.29 -14.16
N MET A 86 2.03 0.35 -14.92
CA MET A 86 0.59 0.27 -15.20
C MET A 86 -0.26 -0.02 -13.96
N TRP A 87 0.25 -0.80 -13.00
CA TRP A 87 -0.47 -1.15 -11.77
C TRP A 87 0.17 -0.58 -10.50
N THR A 88 1.33 0.08 -10.62
CA THR A 88 2.12 0.58 -9.47
C THR A 88 1.29 1.46 -8.53
N ARG A 89 0.50 2.40 -9.08
CA ARG A 89 -0.33 3.31 -8.28
C ARG A 89 -1.33 2.53 -7.41
N SER A 90 -2.02 1.57 -8.00
CA SER A 90 -3.08 0.82 -7.34
C SER A 90 -2.52 -0.19 -6.35
N LEU A 91 -1.42 -0.85 -6.70
CA LEU A 91 -0.69 -1.73 -5.80
C LEU A 91 -0.16 -0.95 -4.58
N THR A 92 0.48 0.20 -4.79
CA THR A 92 1.01 1.04 -3.69
C THR A 92 -0.11 1.50 -2.75
N SER A 93 -1.27 1.87 -3.29
CA SER A 93 -2.44 2.23 -2.49
C SER A 93 -2.97 1.05 -1.66
N ILE A 94 -3.01 -0.16 -2.23
CA ILE A 94 -3.40 -1.37 -1.50
C ILE A 94 -2.39 -1.70 -0.40
N LEU A 95 -1.09 -1.55 -0.67
CA LEU A 95 -0.03 -1.73 0.32
C LEU A 95 -0.13 -0.73 1.45
N PHE A 96 -0.46 0.53 1.15
CA PHE A 96 -0.70 1.56 2.16
C PHE A 96 -1.86 1.16 3.08
N VAL A 97 -2.99 0.72 2.51
CA VAL A 97 -4.14 0.24 3.30
C VAL A 97 -3.76 -0.98 4.14
N ALA A 98 -3.03 -1.94 3.58
CA ALA A 98 -2.57 -3.11 4.32
C ALA A 98 -1.66 -2.74 5.49
N ALA A 99 -0.73 -1.79 5.28
CA ALA A 99 0.18 -1.29 6.30
C ALA A 99 -0.56 -0.51 7.40
N LEU A 100 -1.53 0.32 7.02
CA LEU A 100 -2.37 1.06 7.97
C LEU A 100 -3.23 0.10 8.80
N ASN A 101 -3.83 -0.93 8.18
CA ASN A 101 -4.60 -1.95 8.90
C ASN A 101 -3.77 -2.69 9.93
N GLU A 102 -2.55 -3.12 9.56
CA GLU A 102 -1.63 -3.77 10.48
C GLU A 102 -1.29 -2.84 11.64
N TYR A 103 -0.91 -1.59 11.35
CA TYR A 103 -0.55 -0.62 12.37
C TYR A 103 -1.70 -0.34 13.36
N LEU A 104 -2.94 -0.20 12.88
CA LEU A 104 -4.09 0.03 13.75
C LEU A 104 -4.48 -1.19 14.59
N SER A 105 -4.09 -2.39 14.17
CA SER A 105 -4.42 -3.63 14.87
C SER A 105 -3.35 -4.04 15.88
N THR A 106 -2.07 -3.85 15.53
CA THR A 106 -0.93 -4.40 16.27
C THR A 106 0.11 -3.37 16.68
N GLU A 107 -0.06 -2.10 16.28
CA GLU A 107 0.91 -1.00 16.47
C GLU A 107 2.30 -1.28 15.86
N ARG A 108 2.37 -2.25 14.94
CA ARG A 108 3.59 -2.67 14.27
C ARG A 108 3.53 -2.31 12.79
N LEU A 109 4.71 -2.08 12.21
CA LEU A 109 4.85 -1.97 10.77
C LEU A 109 4.81 -3.34 10.10
N ILE A 110 3.95 -3.51 9.10
CA ILE A 110 3.95 -4.70 8.24
C ILE A 110 5.26 -4.77 7.43
N THR A 111 5.85 -5.95 7.33
CA THR A 111 7.06 -6.20 6.52
C THR A 111 6.70 -6.54 5.08
N LEU A 112 7.62 -6.32 4.14
CA LEU A 112 7.40 -6.68 2.74
C LEU A 112 6.99 -8.16 2.53
N PRO A 113 7.63 -9.17 3.16
CA PRO A 113 7.20 -10.56 3.04
C PRO A 113 5.81 -10.84 3.63
N GLU A 114 5.38 -10.07 4.63
CA GLU A 114 4.01 -10.17 5.16
C GLU A 114 2.98 -9.58 4.18
N CYS A 115 3.31 -8.47 3.50
CA CYS A 115 2.50 -7.94 2.41
C CYS A 115 2.35 -8.94 1.27
N GLU A 116 3.45 -9.57 0.84
CA GLU A 116 3.44 -10.62 -0.19
C GLU A 116 2.54 -11.79 0.23
N ARG A 117 2.63 -12.24 1.49
CA ARG A 117 1.79 -13.31 2.03
C ARG A 117 0.32 -12.92 2.08
N ARG A 118 0.01 -11.68 2.47
CA ARG A 118 -1.37 -11.17 2.60
C ARG A 118 -2.04 -11.00 1.23
N LEU A 119 -1.28 -10.57 0.23
CA LEU A 119 -1.72 -10.47 -1.17
C LEU A 119 -1.57 -11.80 -1.95
N GLN A 120 -1.04 -12.84 -1.31
CA GLN A 120 -0.78 -14.15 -1.90
C GLN A 120 0.07 -14.07 -3.18
N VAL A 121 1.07 -13.21 -3.19
CA VAL A 121 2.03 -13.09 -4.29
C VAL A 121 2.86 -14.36 -4.36
N GLN A 122 2.71 -15.11 -5.45
CA GLN A 122 3.33 -16.42 -5.60
C GLN A 122 4.80 -16.29 -6.05
N PRO A 123 5.73 -17.11 -5.53
CA PRO A 123 7.13 -17.14 -5.97
C PRO A 123 7.29 -17.40 -7.48
N GLU A 124 6.36 -18.13 -8.09
CA GLU A 124 6.31 -18.48 -9.50
C GLU A 124 6.07 -17.26 -10.39
N TRP A 125 5.53 -16.17 -9.83
CA TRP A 125 5.31 -14.91 -10.55
C TRP A 125 6.57 -14.06 -10.66
N LYS A 126 7.67 -14.45 -9.99
CA LYS A 126 8.93 -13.71 -10.03
C LYS A 126 9.38 -13.44 -11.47
N GLY A 127 9.64 -12.18 -11.77
CA GLY A 127 9.98 -11.69 -13.12
C GLY A 127 8.78 -11.34 -14.01
N LYS A 128 7.55 -11.76 -13.65
CA LYS A 128 6.29 -11.30 -14.23
C LYS A 128 5.63 -10.23 -13.35
N LEU A 129 5.33 -10.58 -12.10
CA LEU A 129 4.65 -9.76 -11.12
C LEU A 129 5.28 -10.00 -9.75
N GLN A 130 5.70 -8.93 -9.09
CA GLN A 130 6.28 -8.94 -7.75
C GLN A 130 6.02 -7.59 -7.10
N ILE A 131 6.12 -7.52 -5.77
CA ILE A 131 6.07 -6.26 -5.05
C ILE A 131 7.48 -5.69 -5.04
N ALA A 132 7.68 -4.57 -5.73
CA ALA A 132 8.98 -3.92 -5.73
C ALA A 132 9.22 -3.26 -4.35
N PRO A 133 10.44 -3.35 -3.78
CA PRO A 133 10.76 -2.69 -2.52
C PRO A 133 10.43 -1.20 -2.52
N GLU A 134 10.58 -0.53 -3.67
CA GLU A 134 10.28 0.89 -3.85
C GLU A 134 8.78 1.20 -3.67
N ASP A 135 7.90 0.30 -4.10
CA ASP A 135 6.44 0.45 -3.96
C ASP A 135 6.02 0.28 -2.50
N TYR A 136 6.63 -0.71 -1.83
CA TYR A 136 6.44 -0.90 -0.39
C TYR A 136 6.92 0.32 0.41
N LEU A 137 8.11 0.83 0.13
CA LEU A 137 8.63 2.02 0.82
C LEU A 137 7.76 3.25 0.58
N HIS A 138 7.24 3.45 -0.64
CA HIS A 138 6.27 4.51 -0.91
C HIS A 138 4.99 4.36 -0.07
N ALA A 139 4.47 3.16 0.07
CA ALA A 139 3.31 2.88 0.91
C ALA A 139 3.58 3.17 2.39
N ILE A 140 4.77 2.81 2.90
CA ILE A 140 5.16 3.10 4.29
C ILE A 140 5.32 4.61 4.53
N ILE A 141 5.91 5.35 3.59
CA ILE A 141 6.01 6.81 3.69
C ILE A 141 4.60 7.43 3.75
N ALA A 142 3.67 6.95 2.93
CA ALA A 142 2.28 7.40 2.98
C ALA A 142 1.64 7.12 4.35
N LEU A 143 1.88 5.94 4.93
CA LEU A 143 1.42 5.62 6.30
C LEU A 143 1.96 6.62 7.32
N VAL A 144 3.28 6.84 7.34
CA VAL A 144 3.92 7.75 8.30
C VAL A 144 3.37 9.17 8.18
N ASN A 145 3.07 9.64 6.97
CA ASN A 145 2.47 10.94 6.73
C ASN A 145 1.02 11.07 7.24
N GLU A 146 0.29 9.96 7.36
CA GLU A 146 -1.09 9.94 7.88
C GLU A 146 -1.15 9.88 9.41
N LEU A 147 -0.11 9.37 10.09
CA LEU A 147 -0.09 9.22 11.55
C LEU A 147 -0.33 10.53 12.31
N PRO A 148 0.30 11.68 11.98
CA PRO A 148 0.05 12.94 12.67
C PRO A 148 -1.40 13.41 12.61
N SER A 149 -2.07 13.19 11.46
CA SER A 149 -3.47 13.52 11.25
C SER A 149 -4.41 12.66 12.10
N ILE A 150 -4.04 11.40 12.34
CA ILE A 150 -4.79 10.49 13.21
C ILE A 150 -4.57 10.85 14.69
N LEU A 151 -3.32 11.08 15.10
CA LEU A 151 -2.94 11.39 16.49
C LEU A 151 -3.47 12.75 16.97
N SER A 152 -3.38 13.80 16.14
CA SER A 152 -3.93 15.12 16.51
C SER A 152 -5.45 15.07 16.77
N ARG A 153 -6.17 14.24 16.01
CA ARG A 153 -7.62 14.06 16.15
C ARG A 153 -7.99 13.19 17.34
N SER A 154 -7.17 12.19 17.69
CA SER A 154 -7.39 11.43 18.92
C SER A 154 -7.34 12.36 20.14
N VAL A 155 -6.32 13.23 20.21
CA VAL A 155 -6.14 14.26 21.26
C VAL A 155 -7.31 15.25 21.28
N THR A 156 -7.74 15.76 20.12
CA THR A 156 -8.88 16.70 20.04
C THR A 156 -10.19 16.09 20.55
N SER A 157 -10.31 14.77 20.44
CA SER A 157 -11.50 14.04 20.87
C SER A 157 -11.50 13.62 22.35
N MET A 158 -10.40 13.91 23.07
CA MET A 158 -10.27 13.69 24.51
C MET A 158 -11.07 14.76 25.29
N PRO A 159 -11.70 14.39 26.42
CA PRO A 159 -12.38 15.34 27.29
C PRO A 159 -11.38 16.32 27.92
N GLN A 160 -11.79 17.58 28.16
CA GLN A 160 -10.93 18.65 28.69
C GLN A 160 -10.20 18.31 30.01
N SER A 161 -10.68 17.32 30.76
CA SER A 161 -10.09 16.84 32.01
C SER A 161 -8.81 16.02 31.84
N GLU A 162 -8.52 15.53 30.63
CA GLU A 162 -7.34 14.69 30.34
C GLU A 162 -6.25 15.43 29.56
N TYR A 163 -6.45 16.71 29.23
CA TYR A 163 -5.39 17.49 28.58
C TYR A 163 -4.28 17.79 29.60
N PRO A 164 -3.00 17.61 29.22
CA PRO A 164 -1.90 18.05 30.07
C PRO A 164 -2.03 19.56 30.33
N SER A 165 -1.89 19.95 31.60
CA SER A 165 -2.11 21.33 32.02
C SER A 165 -1.09 22.27 31.36
N SER A 166 -1.49 23.51 31.07
CA SER A 166 -0.68 24.46 30.30
C SER A 166 0.71 24.73 30.89
N SER A 167 0.91 24.47 32.20
CA SER A 167 2.20 24.56 32.90
C SER A 167 3.18 23.42 32.62
N GLU A 168 2.72 22.30 32.04
CA GLU A 168 3.59 21.14 31.72
C GLU A 168 4.14 21.21 30.29
N THR A 169 3.57 22.04 29.42
CA THR A 169 3.92 22.07 27.99
C THR A 169 5.35 22.54 27.69
N CYS A 170 5.99 23.30 28.59
CA CYS A 170 7.40 23.69 28.44
C CYS A 170 8.41 22.66 28.97
N SER A 171 7.99 21.66 29.75
CA SER A 171 8.89 20.62 30.29
C SER A 171 8.55 19.20 29.82
N ALA A 172 7.33 18.96 29.33
CA ALA A 172 6.85 17.65 28.88
C ALA A 172 7.19 17.34 27.42
N GLY A 173 7.55 18.35 26.61
CA GLY A 173 8.08 18.13 25.27
C GLY A 173 9.34 17.25 25.27
N SER A 174 10.13 17.33 26.33
CA SER A 174 11.31 16.48 26.54
C SER A 174 10.94 15.12 27.12
N HIS A 175 10.01 15.08 28.08
CA HIS A 175 9.70 13.85 28.83
C HIS A 175 8.91 12.80 28.04
N TRP A 176 7.99 13.23 27.16
CA TRP A 176 7.25 12.30 26.27
C TRP A 176 8.12 11.75 25.14
N TYR A 177 9.11 12.53 24.68
CA TYR A 177 10.10 12.09 23.70
C TYR A 177 11.09 11.10 24.34
N ASP A 178 11.57 11.39 25.55
CA ASP A 178 12.53 10.53 26.27
C ASP A 178 11.93 9.19 26.72
N SER A 179 10.66 9.14 27.11
CA SER A 179 10.05 7.90 27.62
C SER A 179 9.71 6.88 26.52
N ASN A 180 9.60 7.30 25.26
CA ASN A 180 9.23 6.42 24.14
C ASN A 180 10.36 6.18 23.12
N TYR A 181 11.48 6.91 23.20
CA TYR A 181 12.66 6.75 22.32
C TYR A 181 13.96 6.36 23.03
N ALA A 182 13.90 5.89 24.29
CA ALA A 182 15.08 5.32 24.94
C ALA A 182 15.53 4.03 24.23
N GLN A 183 16.59 4.12 23.42
CA GLN A 183 17.21 2.97 22.77
C GLN A 183 17.63 1.90 23.79
N PRO A 184 17.54 0.60 23.46
CA PRO A 184 18.08 -0.45 24.34
C PRO A 184 19.61 -0.35 24.33
N GLN A 185 20.23 -0.01 25.47
CA GLN A 185 21.66 -0.19 25.64
C GLN A 185 21.98 -1.69 25.69
N GLU A 186 22.79 -2.11 24.73
CA GLU A 186 23.37 -3.45 24.58
C GLU A 186 24.05 -3.94 25.88
N ARG A 187 23.92 -5.24 26.14
CA ARG A 187 24.88 -6.03 26.91
C ARG A 187 25.22 -7.29 26.13
#